data_AF-A0A447ICQ7-F1
#
_entry.id   AF-A0A447ICQ7-F1
#
_cell.length_a   1.000
_cell.length_b   1.000
_cell.length_c   1.000
_cell.angle_alpha   90.00
_cell.angle_beta   90.00
_cell.angle_gamma   90.00
#
_symmetry.space_group_name_H-M   'P 1'
#
loop_
_entity.id
_entity.type
_entity.pdbx_description
1 polymer ?
#
loop_
_entity_poly.entity_id
_entity_poly.type
_entity_poly.pdbx_seq_one_letter_code
_entity_poly.pdbx_strand_id
1 'polypeptide(L)'
;MAHHTPMPDAYIAEFLDLARSANVSFDITNDRLHMRMVNPDWTLWSPIRHLLDEIGQEQIEAFLRRETAAQDLVARSAQASAERLHLAVEVMRTPT
;
A
#
# COMPACT_ATOMS: atom_id res chain seq x y z
N MET A 1 30.09 -6.24 10.23
CA MET A 1 28.81 -5.60 9.89
C MET A 1 28.27 -6.30 8.66
N ALA A 2 27.29 -7.21 8.82
CA ALA A 2 26.65 -7.84 7.68
C ALA A 2 25.94 -6.75 6.87
N HIS A 3 26.33 -6.56 5.61
CA HIS A 3 25.53 -5.77 4.68
C HIS A 3 24.24 -6.56 4.44
N HIS A 4 23.20 -6.26 5.22
CA HIS A 4 21.86 -6.71 4.91
C HIS A 4 21.48 -5.98 3.63
N THR A 5 21.57 -6.64 2.47
CA THR A 5 20.94 -6.14 1.27
C THR A 5 19.45 -5.98 1.62
N PRO A 6 18.88 -4.75 1.59
CA PRO A 6 17.48 -4.57 1.92
C PRO A 6 16.66 -5.45 0.98
N MET A 7 15.72 -6.20 1.56
CA MET A 7 14.85 -7.06 0.76
C MET A 7 14.10 -6.20 -0.26
N PRO A 8 14.07 -6.57 -1.55
CA PRO A 8 13.34 -5.80 -2.55
C PRO A 8 11.86 -5.61 -2.16
N ASP A 9 11.36 -4.40 -2.36
CA ASP A 9 9.97 -4.00 -2.05
C ASP A 9 8.93 -4.95 -2.67
N ALA A 10 9.23 -5.56 -3.82
CA ALA A 10 8.37 -6.53 -4.48
C ALA A 10 8.07 -7.76 -3.60
N TYR A 11 9.06 -8.27 -2.86
CA TYR A 11 8.84 -9.42 -1.98
C TYR A 11 8.01 -9.03 -0.76
N ILE A 12 8.23 -7.83 -0.20
CA ILE A 12 7.41 -7.32 0.91
C ILE A 12 5.95 -7.20 0.46
N ALA A 13 5.71 -6.67 -0.75
CA ALA A 13 4.38 -6.58 -1.34
C ALA A 13 3.69 -7.96 -1.44
N GLU A 14 4.40 -8.97 -1.96
CA GLU A 14 3.89 -10.34 -2.07
C GLU A 14 3.48 -10.93 -0.71
N PHE A 15 4.31 -10.75 0.33
CA PHE A 15 3.96 -11.23 1.68
C PHE A 15 2.77 -10.49 2.30
N LEU A 16 2.63 -9.19 2.04
CA LEU A 16 1.47 -8.42 2.48
C LEU A 16 0.19 -8.82 1.73
N ASP A 17 0.29 -9.17 0.45
CA ASP A 17 -0.83 -9.72 -0.33
C ASP A 17 -1.23 -11.12 0.16
N LEU A 18 -0.26 -11.96 0.50
CA LEU A 18 -0.52 -13.26 1.14
C LEU A 18 -1.21 -13.06 2.50
N ALA A 19 -0.77 -12.12 3.33
CA ALA A 19 -1.44 -11.79 4.57
C ALA A 19 -2.90 -11.34 4.33
N ARG A 20 -3.12 -10.52 3.30
CA ARG A 20 -4.47 -10.07 2.90
C ARG A 20 -5.37 -11.24 2.51
N SER A 21 -4.82 -12.24 1.83
CA SER A 21 -5.57 -13.48 1.49
C SER A 21 -6.01 -14.28 2.72
N ALA A 22 -5.28 -14.14 3.85
CA ALA A 22 -5.63 -14.74 5.14
C ALA A 22 -6.52 -13.83 6.02
N ASN A 23 -7.10 -12.76 5.45
CA ASN A 23 -7.85 -11.71 6.14
C ASN A 23 -7.04 -10.94 7.22
N VAL A 24 -5.74 -10.76 6.96
CA VAL A 24 -4.84 -9.94 7.77
C VAL A 24 -4.32 -8.77 6.93
N SER A 25 -4.55 -7.54 7.37
CA SER A 25 -4.11 -6.34 6.67
C SER A 25 -3.20 -5.49 7.54
N PHE A 26 -2.30 -4.76 6.89
CA PHE A 26 -1.42 -3.79 7.53
C PHE A 26 -1.70 -2.40 6.95
N ASP A 27 -1.75 -1.41 7.81
CA ASP A 27 -1.98 -0.02 7.43
C ASP A 27 -1.17 0.93 8.32
N ILE A 28 -0.92 2.14 7.84
CA ILE A 28 -0.33 3.20 8.65
C ILE A 28 -1.42 4.21 8.95
N THR A 29 -1.78 4.30 10.23
CA THR A 29 -2.77 5.25 10.73
C THR A 29 -2.14 6.02 11.89
N ASN A 30 -2.31 7.34 11.94
CA ASN A 30 -1.73 8.21 12.98
C ASN A 30 -0.22 7.96 13.20
N ASP A 31 0.53 7.85 12.09
CA ASP A 31 1.98 7.65 12.08
C ASP A 31 2.46 6.33 12.72
N ARG A 32 1.57 5.33 12.83
CA ARG A 32 1.89 4.02 13.41
C ARG A 32 1.46 2.89 12.48
N LEU A 33 2.27 1.84 12.42
CA LEU A 33 1.89 0.59 11.79
C LEU A 33 0.80 -0.10 12.62
N HIS A 34 -0.34 -0.37 12.00
CA HIS A 34 -1.44 -1.14 12.55
C HIS A 34 -1.59 -2.44 11.78
N MET A 35 -1.87 -3.51 12.51
CA MET A 35 -2.24 -4.81 11.97
C MET A 35 -3.70 -5.07 12.33
N ARG A 36 -4.51 -5.38 11.33
CA ARG A 36 -5.94 -5.68 11.50
C ARG A 36 -6.21 -7.10 11.04
N MET A 37 -6.91 -7.87 11.88
CA MET A 37 -7.33 -9.24 11.60
C MET A 37 -8.86 -9.30 11.67
N VAL A 38 -9.51 -9.77 10.61
CA VAL A 38 -10.98 -9.92 10.58
C VAL A 38 -11.32 -11.33 10.12
N ASN A 39 -11.73 -12.19 11.05
CA ASN A 39 -11.93 -13.62 10.78
C ASN A 39 -10.73 -14.26 10.04
N PRO A 40 -9.53 -14.25 10.65
CA PRO A 40 -8.33 -14.70 9.98
C PRO A 40 -8.39 -16.19 9.67
N ASP A 41 -7.93 -16.58 8.48
CA ASP A 41 -7.65 -17.97 8.18
C ASP A 41 -6.30 -18.34 8.83
N TRP A 42 -6.36 -19.01 9.97
CA TRP A 42 -5.17 -19.43 10.72
C TRP A 42 -4.28 -20.42 9.97
N THR A 43 -4.85 -21.22 9.08
CA THR A 43 -4.11 -22.21 8.29
C THR A 43 -3.21 -21.49 7.28
N LEU A 44 -3.72 -20.43 6.66
CA LEU A 44 -2.96 -19.58 5.77
C LEU A 44 -2.03 -18.63 6.54
N TRP A 45 -2.50 -18.04 7.63
CA TRP A 45 -1.77 -17.02 8.36
C TRP A 45 -0.53 -17.54 9.12
N SER A 46 -0.62 -18.72 9.74
CA SER A 46 0.46 -19.25 10.58
C SER A 46 1.83 -19.29 9.90
N PRO A 47 1.99 -19.82 8.66
CA PRO A 47 3.28 -19.81 7.98
C PRO A 47 3.73 -18.41 7.54
N ILE A 48 2.80 -17.51 7.19
CA ILE A 48 3.10 -16.14 6.72
C ILE A 48 3.62 -15.27 7.86
N ARG A 49 3.06 -15.42 9.06
CA ARG A 49 3.41 -14.61 10.23
C ARG A 49 4.91 -14.60 10.51
N HIS A 50 5.53 -15.78 10.48
CA HIS A 50 6.96 -15.89 10.77
C HIS A 50 7.82 -15.14 9.74
N LEU A 51 7.43 -15.17 8.46
CA LEU A 51 8.13 -14.47 7.40
C LEU A 51 8.03 -12.95 7.57
N LEU A 52 6.87 -12.43 7.98
CA LEU A 52 6.70 -11.01 8.30
C LEU A 52 7.48 -10.60 9.56
N ASP A 53 7.58 -11.48 10.55
CA ASP A 53 8.42 -11.26 11.73
C ASP A 53 9.91 -11.18 11.36
N GLU A 54 10.38 -11.98 10.40
CA GLU A 54 11.76 -11.93 9.86
C GLU A 54 12.05 -10.65 9.06
N ILE A 55 11.08 -10.17 8.28
CA ILE A 55 11.18 -8.88 7.58
C ILE A 55 11.26 -7.74 8.60
N GLY A 56 10.45 -7.83 9.65
CA GLY A 56 10.44 -6.89 10.75
C GLY A 56 9.63 -5.62 10.45
N GLN A 57 9.20 -4.99 11.55
CA GLN A 57 8.31 -3.83 11.53
C GLN A 57 8.85 -2.66 10.70
N GLU A 58 10.14 -2.31 10.84
CA GLU A 58 10.72 -1.12 10.20
C GLU A 58 10.66 -1.20 8.66
N GLN A 59 10.90 -2.39 8.09
CA GLN A 59 10.87 -2.58 6.65
C GLN A 59 9.43 -2.56 6.11
N ILE A 60 8.50 -3.21 6.83
CA ILE A 60 7.07 -3.19 6.48
C ILE A 60 6.53 -1.75 6.53
N GLU A 61 6.87 -1.00 7.57
CA GLU A 61 6.47 0.39 7.71
C GLU A 61 7.05 1.26 6.58
N ALA A 62 8.35 1.14 6.31
CA ALA A 62 9.00 1.90 5.25
C ALA A 62 8.38 1.62 3.87
N PHE A 63 8.03 0.36 3.58
CA PHE A 63 7.32 -0.03 2.37
C PHE A 63 5.93 0.62 2.29
N LEU A 64 5.10 0.48 3.33
CA LEU A 64 3.74 1.04 3.34
C LEU A 64 3.72 2.56 3.25
N ARG A 65 4.71 3.26 3.81
CA ARG A 65 4.87 4.72 3.65
C ARG A 65 5.15 5.09 2.20
N ARG A 66 6.03 4.34 1.52
CA ARG A 66 6.33 4.55 0.09
C ARG A 66 5.11 4.27 -0.78
N GLU A 67 4.40 3.19 -0.51
CA GLU A 67 3.19 2.82 -1.23
C GLU A 67 2.09 3.87 -1.08
N THR A 68 1.81 4.30 0.15
CA THR A 68 0.81 5.34 0.44
C THR A 68 1.16 6.66 -0.27
N ALA A 69 2.43 7.07 -0.24
CA ALA A 69 2.89 8.27 -0.94
C ALA A 69 2.73 8.16 -2.47
N ALA A 70 2.95 6.97 -3.04
CA ALA A 70 2.74 6.72 -4.46
C ALA A 70 1.25 6.78 -4.83
N GLN A 71 0.38 6.17 -4.02
CA GLN A 71 -1.07 6.21 -4.22
C GLN A 71 -1.62 7.65 -4.15
N ASP A 72 -1.17 8.45 -3.18
CA ASP A 72 -1.52 9.86 -3.04
C ASP A 72 -1.14 10.68 -4.28
N LEU A 73 0.07 10.45 -4.82
CA LEU A 73 0.54 11.13 -6.02
C LEU A 73 -0.35 10.81 -7.23
N VAL A 74 -0.69 9.52 -7.41
CA VAL A 74 -1.59 9.08 -8.48
C VAL A 74 -2.98 9.70 -8.33
N ALA A 75 -3.54 9.70 -7.12
CA ALA A 75 -4.85 10.28 -6.85
C ALA A 75 -4.90 11.78 -7.18
N ARG A 76 -3.87 12.55 -6.79
CA ARG A 76 -3.76 13.99 -7.14
C ARG A 76 -3.64 14.21 -8.64
N SER A 77 -2.88 13.37 -9.34
CA SER A 77 -2.73 13.44 -10.80
C SER A 77 -4.05 13.14 -11.53
N ALA A 78 -4.78 12.12 -11.08
CA ALA A 78 -6.09 11.77 -11.61
C ALA A 78 -7.09 12.91 -11.42
N GLN A 79 -7.13 13.53 -10.23
CA GLN A 79 -7.98 14.67 -9.94
C GLN A 79 -7.67 15.87 -10.85
N ALA A 80 -6.41 16.25 -10.96
CA ALA A 80 -6.00 17.37 -11.83
C ALA A 80 -6.33 17.09 -13.31
N SER A 81 -6.28 15.83 -13.74
CA SER A 81 -6.66 15.43 -15.10
C SER A 81 -8.17 15.53 -15.33
N ALA A 82 -8.97 15.11 -14.35
CA ALA A 82 -10.42 15.23 -14.38
C ALA A 82 -10.89 16.70 -14.45
N GLU A 83 -10.27 17.58 -13.66
CA GLU A 83 -10.55 19.02 -13.67
C GLU A 83 -10.26 19.66 -15.03
N ARG A 84 -9.11 19.34 -15.64
CA ARG A 84 -8.77 19.84 -17.00
C ARG A 84 -9.76 19.35 -18.05
N LEU A 85 -10.15 18.07 -17.98
CA LEU A 85 -11.14 17.52 -18.90
C LEU A 85 -12.50 18.20 -18.74
N HIS A 86 -12.93 18.44 -17.51
CA HIS A 86 -14.19 19.15 -17.23
C HIS A 86 -14.19 20.55 -17.84
N LEU A 87 -13.15 21.35 -17.62
CA LEU A 87 -13.01 22.69 -18.22
C LEU A 87 -13.01 22.64 -19.76
N ALA A 88 -12.31 21.68 -20.37
CA ALA A 88 -12.31 21.53 -21.82
C ALA A 88 -13.72 21.20 -22.36
N VAL A 89 -14.46 20.33 -21.67
CA VAL A 89 -15.85 20.00 -22.02
C VAL A 89 -16.77 21.21 -21.88
N GLU A 90 -16.59 22.04 -20.86
CA GLU A 90 -17.37 23.28 -20.69
C GLU A 90 -17.12 24.27 -21.83
N VAL A 91 -15.86 24.50 -22.20
CA VAL A 91 -15.49 25.37 -23.34
C VAL A 91 -16.13 24.89 -24.64
N MET A 92 -16.20 23.57 -24.87
CA MET A 92 -16.85 22.99 -26.06
C MET A 92 -18.38 23.09 -26.02
N ARG A 93 -18.99 23.20 -24.84
CA ARG A 93 -20.45 23.27 -24.65
C ARG A 93 -21.01 24.69 -24.70
N THR A 94 -20.18 25.70 -24.49
CA THR A 94 -20.54 27.11 -24.72
C THR A 94 -20.05 27.53 -26.11
N PRO A 95 -20.88 27.41 -27.17
CA PRO A 95 -20.52 27.99 -28.46
C PRO A 95 -20.49 29.52 -28.30
N THR A 96 -19.31 30.11 -28.47
CA THR A 96 -19.18 31.52 -28.86
C THR A 96 -19.94 31.82 -30.14
#